data_AF-A0A1A9UWT2-F1
#
_entry.id   AF-A0A1A9UWT2-F1
#
_cell.length_a   1.000
_cell.length_b   1.000
_cell.length_c   1.000
_cell.angle_alpha   90.00
_cell.angle_beta   90.00
_cell.angle_gamma   90.00
#
_symmetry.space_group_name_H-M   'P 1'
#
loop_
_entity.id
_entity.type
_entity.pdbx_description
1 polymer ?
#
loop_
_entity_poly.entity_id
_entity_poly.type
_entity_poly.pdbx_seq_one_letter_code
_entity_poly.pdbx_strand_id
1 'polypeptide(L)'
;MEYTLFIFIVHATCVYEIGGTQIILRNCKLFLAAILIYFLLSGAQQISYVYMMMYPETYWPEALRTLTCIHRAASLFYYFSTKRTALTLSDPRYYAENIDWIAEQLSNK
;
A
#
# COMPACT_ATOMS: atom_id res chain seq x y z
N MET A 1 17.91 -10.87 5.74
CA MET A 1 17.81 -9.77 6.73
C MET A 1 16.82 -8.69 6.28
N GLU A 2 16.80 -8.30 5.01
CA GLU A 2 15.90 -7.24 4.52
C GLU A 2 14.42 -7.64 4.57
N TYR A 3 14.08 -8.89 4.20
CA TYR A 3 12.71 -9.41 4.29
C TYR A 3 12.19 -9.49 5.73
N THR A 4 13.05 -9.84 6.69
CA THR A 4 12.69 -9.89 8.10
C THR A 4 12.45 -8.50 8.69
N LEU A 5 13.25 -7.50 8.28
CA LEU A 5 13.03 -6.11 8.65
C LEU A 5 11.75 -5.55 8.02
N PHE A 6 11.45 -5.90 6.77
CA PHE A 6 10.21 -5.50 6.11
C PHE A 6 8.97 -6.05 6.84
N ILE A 7 8.97 -7.36 7.17
CA ILE A 7 7.89 -8.00 7.93
C ILE A 7 7.79 -7.39 9.33
N PHE A 8 8.92 -7.14 9.98
CA PHE A 8 8.96 -6.53 11.31
C PHE A 8 8.44 -5.09 11.31
N ILE A 9 8.79 -4.25 10.33
CA ILE A 9 8.30 -2.87 10.21
C ILE A 9 6.80 -2.84 9.89
N VAL A 10 6.32 -3.77 9.07
CA VAL A 10 4.89 -3.95 8.77
C VAL A 10 4.11 -4.41 10.02
N HIS A 11 4.72 -5.21 10.90
CA HIS A 11 4.12 -5.58 12.18
C HIS A 11 4.26 -4.52 13.29
N ALA A 12 5.35 -3.76 13.30
CA ALA A 12 5.68 -2.76 14.31
C ALA A 12 4.98 -1.40 14.08
N THR A 13 4.38 -1.20 12.91
CA THR A 13 3.42 -0.11 12.74
C THR A 13 2.17 -0.47 13.56
N CYS A 14 1.87 0.34 14.57
CA CYS A 14 0.80 0.28 15.59
C CYS A 14 -0.63 -0.13 15.10
N VAL A 15 -0.79 -0.33 13.80
CA VAL A 15 -1.98 -0.85 13.11
C VAL A 15 -2.28 -2.31 13.47
N TYR A 16 -1.27 -3.14 13.77
CA TYR A 16 -1.46 -4.58 14.03
C TYR A 16 -1.90 -4.92 15.46
N GLU A 17 -1.67 -4.05 16.44
CA GLU A 17 -1.83 -4.38 17.86
C GLU A 17 -3.28 -4.23 18.40
N ILE A 18 -4.20 -3.58 17.68
CA ILE A 18 -5.52 -3.19 18.25
C ILE A 18 -6.74 -3.59 17.37
N GLY A 19 -6.62 -4.60 16.51
CA GLY A 19 -7.75 -5.02 15.66
C GLY A 19 -8.06 -4.07 14.48
N GLY A 20 -7.26 -3.02 14.30
CA GLY A 20 -7.32 -2.10 13.14
C GLY A 20 -7.12 -2.82 11.80
N THR A 21 -6.35 -3.90 11.77
CA THR A 21 -6.15 -4.74 10.57
C THR A 21 -7.47 -5.27 10.01
N GLN A 22 -8.43 -5.68 10.85
CA GLN A 22 -9.74 -6.18 10.40
C GLN A 22 -10.61 -5.06 9.81
N ILE A 23 -10.58 -3.87 10.41
CA ILE A 23 -11.33 -2.69 9.93
C ILE A 23 -10.74 -2.16 8.62
N ILE A 24 -9.42 -2.12 8.51
CA ILE A 24 -8.71 -1.74 7.28
C ILE A 24 -8.96 -2.79 6.19
N LEU A 25 -8.90 -4.09 6.48
CA LEU A 25 -9.20 -5.15 5.50
C LEU A 25 -10.66 -5.10 5.01
N ARG A 26 -11.62 -4.75 5.89
CA ARG A 26 -13.05 -4.73 5.54
C ARG A 26 -13.45 -3.47 4.76
N ASN A 27 -12.88 -2.31 5.11
CA ASN A 27 -13.27 -1.02 4.52
C ASN A 27 -12.28 -0.48 3.47
N CYS A 28 -11.01 -0.90 3.49
CA CYS A 28 -9.95 -0.31 2.65
C CYS A 28 -9.45 -1.26 1.55
N LYS A 29 -10.35 -2.06 0.95
CA LYS A 29 -10.04 -2.93 -0.21
C LYS A 29 -9.41 -2.17 -1.38
N LEU A 30 -9.88 -0.94 -1.63
CA LEU A 30 -9.34 -0.06 -2.67
C LEU A 30 -7.90 0.40 -2.37
N PHE A 31 -7.59 0.67 -1.10
CA PHE A 31 -6.25 1.05 -0.68
C PHE A 31 -5.28 -0.13 -0.81
N LEU A 32 -5.68 -1.33 -0.40
CA LEU A 32 -4.87 -2.54 -0.57
C LEU A 32 -4.60 -2.84 -2.05
N ALA A 33 -5.62 -2.71 -2.91
CA ALA A 33 -5.44 -2.84 -4.35
C ALA A 33 -4.50 -1.76 -4.90
N ALA A 34 -4.63 -0.50 -4.47
CA ALA A 34 -3.76 0.60 -4.87
C ALA A 34 -2.29 0.35 -4.51
N ILE A 35 -2.03 -0.10 -3.27
CA ILE A 35 -0.67 -0.42 -2.81
C ILE A 35 -0.09 -1.57 -3.62
N LEU A 36 -0.86 -2.65 -3.81
CA LEU A 36 -0.39 -3.83 -4.52
C LEU A 36 -0.07 -3.51 -5.99
N ILE A 37 -0.94 -2.76 -6.68
CA ILE A 37 -0.70 -2.29 -8.04
C ILE A 37 0.56 -1.42 -8.10
N TYR A 38 0.70 -0.48 -7.17
CA TYR A 38 1.87 0.40 -7.12
C TYR A 38 3.17 -0.37 -6.87
N PHE A 39 3.14 -1.38 -6.00
CA PHE A 39 4.27 -2.25 -5.71
C PHE A 39 4.68 -3.06 -6.95
N LEU A 40 3.73 -3.68 -7.65
CA LEU A 40 4.00 -4.44 -8.87
C LEU A 40 4.59 -3.56 -9.97
N LEU A 41 4.03 -2.37 -10.19
CA LEU A 41 4.55 -1.41 -11.17
C LEU A 41 5.96 -0.93 -10.80
N SER A 42 6.22 -0.69 -9.51
CA SER A 42 7.56 -0.31 -9.03
C SER A 42 8.57 -1.42 -9.29
N GLY A 43 8.21 -2.68 -9.01
CA GLY A 43 9.05 -3.84 -9.31
C GLY A 43 9.34 -4.00 -10.80
N ALA A 44 8.32 -3.90 -11.66
CA ALA A 44 8.48 -3.96 -13.11
C ALA A 44 9.41 -2.87 -13.64
N GLN A 45 9.29 -1.65 -13.10
CA GLN A 45 10.15 -0.53 -13.49
C GLN A 45 11.60 -0.74 -13.02
N GLN A 46 11.82 -1.25 -11.80
CA GLN A 46 13.16 -1.58 -11.31
C GLN A 46 13.84 -2.67 -12.15
N ILE A 47 13.13 -3.74 -12.48
CA ILE A 47 13.65 -4.81 -13.35
C ILE A 47 14.06 -4.25 -14.71
N SER A 48 13.24 -3.36 -15.28
CA SER A 48 13.50 -2.74 -16.57
C SER A 48 14.75 -1.83 -16.56
N TYR A 49 14.98 -1.10 -15.45
CA TYR A 49 16.21 -0.31 -15.27
C TYR A 49 17.45 -1.17 -15.12
N VAL A 50 17.39 -2.24 -14.34
CA VAL A 50 18.50 -3.19 -14.21
C VAL A 50 18.82 -3.82 -15.57
N TYR A 51 17.80 -4.18 -16.34
CA TYR A 51 17.98 -4.71 -17.70
C TYR A 51 18.69 -3.70 -18.63
N MET A 52 18.26 -2.43 -18.63
CA MET A 52 18.93 -1.36 -19.39
C MET A 52 20.37 -1.12 -18.95
N MET A 53 20.68 -1.31 -17.66
CA MET A 53 22.05 -1.18 -17.15
C MET A 53 22.96 -2.31 -17.65
N MET A 54 22.43 -3.53 -17.80
CA MET A 54 23.15 -4.68 -18.34
C MET A 54 23.28 -4.62 -19.87
N TYR A 55 22.26 -4.13 -20.56
CA TYR A 55 22.19 -4.02 -22.01
C TYR A 55 21.86 -2.57 -22.40
N PRO A 56 22.88 -1.69 -22.44
CA PRO A 56 22.67 -0.29 -22.72
C PRO A 56 22.27 -0.09 -24.18
N GLU A 57 21.03 0.37 -24.37
CA GLU A 57 20.53 0.80 -25.67
C GLU A 57 20.78 2.31 -25.87
N THR A 58 20.90 2.73 -27.12
CA THR A 58 21.12 4.16 -27.45
C THR A 58 19.88 5.01 -27.12
N TYR A 59 18.70 4.41 -27.08
CA TYR A 59 17.43 5.08 -26.82
C TYR A 59 16.59 4.33 -25.80
N TRP A 60 15.76 5.08 -25.06
CA TRP A 60 14.82 4.48 -24.11
C TRP A 60 13.70 3.74 -24.85
N PRO A 61 13.38 2.50 -24.44
CA PRO A 61 12.29 1.74 -25.05
C PRO A 61 10.95 2.45 -24.81
N GLU A 62 10.10 2.46 -25.82
CA GLU A 62 8.73 2.99 -25.70
C GLU A 62 7.93 2.30 -24.59
N ALA A 63 8.18 1.01 -24.37
CA ALA A 63 7.61 0.25 -23.26
C ALA A 63 8.03 0.79 -21.89
N LEU A 64 9.29 1.20 -21.71
CA LEU A 64 9.77 1.78 -20.45
C LEU A 64 9.15 3.17 -20.22
N ARG A 65 9.06 3.97 -21.28
CA ARG A 65 8.43 5.31 -21.23
C ARG A 65 6.96 5.23 -20.81
N THR A 66 6.20 4.34 -21.45
CA THR A 66 4.79 4.11 -21.12
C THR A 66 4.60 3.55 -19.71
N LEU A 67 5.45 2.60 -19.30
CA LEU A 67 5.44 2.06 -17.93
C LEU A 67 5.68 3.16 -16.89
N THR A 68 6.63 4.06 -17.13
CA THR A 68 6.90 5.20 -16.23
C THR A 68 5.73 6.17 -16.17
N CYS A 69 5.04 6.45 -17.29
CA CYS A 69 3.83 7.26 -17.29
C CYS A 69 2.71 6.60 -16.45
N ILE A 70 2.49 5.30 -16.62
CA ILE A 70 1.49 4.54 -15.85
C ILE A 70 1.86 4.53 -14.36
N HIS A 71 3.13 4.33 -14.03
CA HIS A 71 3.62 4.34 -12.65
C HIS A 71 3.39 5.69 -11.97
N ARG A 72 3.62 6.80 -12.67
CA ARG A 72 3.31 8.16 -12.18
C ARG A 72 1.81 8.41 -12.00
N ALA A 73 0.96 7.88 -12.87
CA ALA A 73 -0.49 7.98 -12.67
C ALA A 73 -0.94 7.14 -11.45
N ALA A 74 -0.40 5.94 -11.30
CA ALA A 74 -0.66 5.06 -10.16
C ALA A 74 -0.16 5.66 -8.84
N SER A 75 0.92 6.44 -8.84
CA SER A 75 1.44 7.10 -7.62
C SER A 75 0.46 8.13 -7.05
N LEU A 76 -0.27 8.85 -7.91
CA LEU A 76 -1.33 9.77 -7.49
C LEU A 76 -2.47 9.03 -6.81
N PHE A 77 -2.89 7.90 -7.38
CA PHE A 77 -3.95 7.07 -6.83
C PHE A 77 -3.54 6.41 -5.50
N TYR A 78 -2.31 5.93 -5.43
CA TYR A 78 -1.69 5.44 -4.21
C TYR A 78 -1.70 6.51 -3.13
N TYR A 79 -1.18 7.71 -3.42
CA TYR A 79 -1.12 8.81 -2.46
C TYR A 79 -2.51 9.22 -1.96
N PHE A 80 -3.49 9.36 -2.86
CA PHE A 80 -4.86 9.68 -2.50
C PHE A 80 -5.46 8.62 -1.57
N SER A 81 -5.28 7.35 -1.90
CA SER A 81 -5.79 6.22 -1.10
C SER A 81 -5.13 6.16 0.26
N THR A 82 -3.80 6.33 0.33
CA THR A 82 -3.04 6.39 1.60
C THR A 82 -3.54 7.53 2.48
N LYS A 83 -3.71 8.73 1.93
CA LYS A 83 -4.20 9.90 2.68
C LYS A 83 -5.60 9.68 3.22
N ARG A 84 -6.50 9.09 2.42
CA ARG A 84 -7.85 8.72 2.86
C ARG A 84 -7.80 7.70 4.00
N THR A 85 -7.00 6.64 3.87
CA THR A 85 -6.87 5.62 4.92
C THR A 85 -6.29 6.20 6.21
N ALA A 86 -5.27 7.07 6.11
CA ALA A 86 -4.66 7.72 7.27
C ALA A 86 -5.68 8.59 8.03
N LEU A 87 -6.52 9.34 7.31
CA LEU A 87 -7.59 10.15 7.92
C LEU A 87 -8.63 9.27 8.63
N THR A 88 -9.05 8.16 7.99
CA THR A 88 -9.98 7.20 8.62
C THR A 88 -9.37 6.58 9.87
N LEU A 89 -8.08 6.22 9.85
CA LEU A 89 -7.38 5.60 10.97
C LEU A 89 -7.15 6.58 12.13
N SER A 90 -7.01 7.88 11.82
CA SER A 90 -6.85 8.93 12.83
C SER A 90 -8.15 9.34 13.53
N ASP A 91 -9.31 8.79 13.14
CA ASP A 91 -10.56 9.10 13.86
C ASP A 91 -10.50 8.50 15.27
N PRO A 92 -10.68 9.32 16.33
CA PRO A 92 -10.60 8.90 17.73
C PRO A 92 -11.53 7.74 18.10
N ARG A 93 -12.56 7.48 17.27
CA ARG A 93 -13.50 6.36 17.44
C ARG A 93 -12.88 4.97 17.25
N TYR A 94 -11.71 4.87 16.62
CA TYR A 94 -11.03 3.60 16.37
C TYR A 94 -9.96 3.23 17.41
N TYR A 95 -9.79 4.03 18.47
CA TYR A 95 -8.82 3.75 19.54
C TYR A 95 -9.43 2.87 20.65
N ALA A 96 -8.54 2.24 21.43
CA ALA A 96 -8.81 1.13 22.35
C ALA A 96 -9.93 1.32 23.38
N GLU A 97 -10.40 2.54 23.63
CA GLU A 97 -11.52 2.83 24.54
C GLU A 97 -12.90 2.44 23.97
N ASN A 98 -13.03 2.18 22.67
CA ASN A 98 -14.30 1.80 22.01
C ASN A 98 -14.30 0.39 21.39
N ILE A 99 -13.47 -0.52 21.88
CA ILE A 99 -13.39 -1.91 21.38
C ILE A 99 -14.74 -2.63 21.52
N ASP A 100 -15.50 -2.36 22.58
CA ASP A 100 -16.83 -2.94 22.79
C ASP A 100 -17.83 -2.51 21.70
N TRP A 101 -17.77 -1.25 21.26
CA TRP A 101 -18.60 -0.73 20.16
C TRP A 101 -18.23 -1.34 18.80
N ILE A 102 -16.93 -1.57 18.57
CA ILE A 102 -16.43 -2.25 17.36
C ILE A 102 -16.88 -3.72 17.35
N ALA A 103 -16.82 -4.41 18.48
CA ALA A 103 -17.29 -5.79 18.63
C ALA A 103 -18.80 -5.91 18.39
N GLU A 104 -19.60 -4.94 18.84
CA GLU A 104 -21.05 -4.90 18.63
C GLU A 104 -21.42 -4.68 17.15
N GLN A 105 -20.70 -3.81 16.43
CA GLN A 105 -20.83 -3.61 14.98
C GLN A 105 -20.35 -4.82 14.14
N LEU A 106 -19.42 -5.62 14.68
CA LEU A 106 -18.96 -6.87 14.08
C LEU A 106 -19.92 -8.03 14.35
N SER A 107 -20.57 -8.05 15.51
CA SER A 107 -21.53 -9.08 15.94
C SER A 107 -22.90 -8.94 15.30
N ASN A 108 -23.35 -7.74 14.94
CA ASN A 108 -24.69 -7.51 14.39
C ASN A 108 -24.77 -7.67 12.87
N LYS A 109 -24.03 -8.62 12.29
CA LYS A 109 -24.12 -8.93 10.87
C LYS A 109 -23.84 -10.39 10.55
#